data_AF-A0A9X2ZIT6-F1
#
_entry.id   AF-A0A9X2ZIT6-F1
#
_cell.length_a   1.000
_cell.length_b   1.000
_cell.length_c   1.000
_cell.angle_alpha   90.00
_cell.angle_beta   90.00
_cell.angle_gamma   90.00
#
_symmetry.space_group_name_H-M   'P 1'
#
loop_
_entity.id
_entity.type
_entity.pdbx_description
1 polymer ?
#
loop_
_entity_poly.entity_id
_entity_poly.type
_entity_poly.pdbx_seq_one_letter_code
_entity_poly.pdbx_strand_id
1 'polypeptide(L)'
;MRKIYRYEKLSYSAPIDEEIQFEIKFISDGNIGHTVINIPGDNDPEIANSGKCSLGKIQSLTSDKTVTVSDIANPIPQENTITIEYYINNKLLAKHSNPKSETDRPYVILSIKFSVK
;
A
#
# COMPACT_ATOMS: atom_id res chain seq x y z
N MET A 1 -1.75 13.72 17.17
CA MET A 1 -0.69 13.90 16.14
C MET A 1 -0.62 12.59 15.36
N ARG A 2 -0.75 12.60 14.04
CA ARG A 2 -0.75 11.35 13.25
C ARG A 2 0.68 10.80 13.17
N LYS A 3 0.86 9.50 13.37
CA LYS A 3 2.17 8.85 13.18
C LYS A 3 2.33 8.39 11.73
N ILE A 4 3.56 8.50 11.24
CA ILE A 4 3.93 8.12 9.87
C ILE A 4 4.87 6.92 9.94
N TYR A 5 4.49 5.84 9.29
CA TYR A 5 5.29 4.62 9.13
C TYR A 5 5.80 4.55 7.68
N ARG A 6 7.11 4.44 7.51
CA ARG A 6 7.77 4.42 6.18
C ARG A 6 8.43 3.08 5.93
N TYR A 7 8.14 2.49 4.77
CA TYR A 7 8.74 1.24 4.30
C TYR A 7 9.50 1.51 3.00
N GLU A 8 10.81 1.78 3.12
CA GLU A 8 11.59 2.41 2.04
C GLU A 8 12.37 1.45 1.13
N LYS A 9 12.49 0.17 1.52
CA LYS A 9 13.32 -0.83 0.85
C LYS A 9 12.50 -1.97 0.25
N LEU A 10 11.32 -1.66 -0.29
CA LEU A 10 10.47 -2.64 -0.95
C LEU A 10 10.87 -2.76 -2.42
N SER A 11 10.88 -3.98 -2.93
CA SER A 11 11.24 -4.26 -4.32
C SER A 11 10.40 -5.37 -4.90
N TYR A 12 10.05 -5.26 -6.17
CA TYR A 12 9.30 -6.28 -6.88
C TYR A 12 9.85 -6.47 -8.29
N SER A 13 10.04 -7.72 -8.71
CA SER A 13 10.51 -8.05 -10.06
C SER A 13 9.61 -9.05 -10.78
N ALA A 14 9.46 -8.82 -12.08
CA ALA A 14 8.62 -9.62 -12.97
C ALA A 14 9.11 -9.52 -14.44
N PRO A 15 8.72 -10.45 -15.33
CA PRO A 15 8.90 -10.35 -16.76
C PRO A 15 8.40 -9.03 -17.35
N ILE A 16 9.05 -8.54 -18.41
CA ILE A 16 8.85 -7.20 -19.00
C ILE A 16 7.38 -6.84 -19.32
N ASP A 17 6.59 -7.82 -19.73
CA ASP A 17 5.19 -7.66 -20.13
C ASP A 17 4.18 -7.99 -19.02
N GLU A 18 4.64 -8.30 -17.81
CA GLU A 18 3.75 -8.61 -16.70
C GLU A 18 2.97 -7.37 -16.26
N GLU A 19 1.64 -7.50 -16.19
CA GLU A 19 0.75 -6.50 -15.61
C GLU A 19 0.85 -6.57 -14.09
N ILE A 20 0.99 -5.41 -13.46
CA ILE A 20 1.17 -5.25 -12.03
C ILE A 20 -0.15 -4.86 -11.40
N GLN A 21 -0.73 -5.75 -10.61
CA GLN A 21 -1.89 -5.51 -9.78
C GLN A 21 -1.45 -5.27 -8.34
N PHE A 22 -1.75 -4.08 -7.81
CA PHE A 22 -1.56 -3.75 -6.41
C PHE A 22 -2.84 -4.02 -5.64
N GLU A 23 -2.72 -4.61 -4.46
CA GLU A 23 -3.85 -4.97 -3.61
C GLU A 23 -3.59 -4.60 -2.16
N ILE A 24 -4.63 -4.10 -1.50
CA ILE A 24 -4.63 -3.75 -0.08
C ILE A 24 -5.69 -4.57 0.61
N LYS A 25 -5.35 -5.15 1.76
CA LYS A 25 -6.28 -5.87 2.62
C LYS A 25 -6.19 -5.35 4.05
N PHE A 26 -7.29 -4.82 4.55
CA PHE A 26 -7.45 -4.54 5.96
C PHE A 26 -7.83 -5.83 6.68
N ILE A 27 -7.02 -6.20 7.67
CA ILE A 27 -7.15 -7.46 8.40
C ILE A 27 -7.89 -7.26 9.72
N SER A 28 -7.72 -6.11 10.36
CA SER A 28 -8.47 -5.78 11.57
C SER A 28 -9.81 -5.13 11.22
N ASP A 29 -10.83 -5.50 11.97
CA ASP A 29 -12.20 -5.04 11.73
C ASP A 29 -12.33 -3.53 11.95
N GLY A 30 -13.18 -2.92 11.14
CA GLY A 30 -13.51 -1.50 11.28
C GLY A 30 -12.47 -0.53 10.74
N ASN A 31 -11.35 -0.99 10.19
CA ASN A 31 -10.43 -0.09 9.51
C ASN A 31 -11.13 0.54 8.30
N ILE A 32 -10.99 1.85 8.20
CA ILE A 32 -11.28 2.61 6.98
C ILE A 32 -10.01 3.28 6.52
N GLY A 33 -9.88 3.49 5.22
CA GLY A 33 -8.70 4.16 4.71
C GLY A 33 -8.78 4.47 3.24
N HIS A 34 -7.89 5.35 2.84
CA HIS A 34 -7.74 5.79 1.47
C HIS A 34 -6.26 5.72 1.12
N THR A 35 -5.95 5.00 0.05
CA THR A 35 -4.60 4.83 -0.44
C THR A 35 -4.46 5.44 -1.81
N VAL A 36 -3.51 6.37 -1.94
CA VAL A 36 -3.09 6.95 -3.21
C VAL A 36 -1.77 6.31 -3.61
N ILE A 37 -1.64 5.94 -4.88
CA ILE A 37 -0.46 5.26 -5.42
C ILE A 37 0.13 6.16 -6.49
N ASN A 38 1.26 6.78 -6.17
CA ASN A 38 2.01 7.60 -7.12
C ASN A 38 2.84 6.69 -8.03
N ILE A 39 2.49 6.68 -9.30
CA ILE A 39 3.21 6.00 -10.38
C ILE A 39 3.68 7.05 -11.41
N PRO A 40 4.72 6.76 -12.22
CA PRO A 40 5.11 7.66 -13.29
C PRO A 40 3.94 7.94 -14.27
N GLY A 41 3.48 9.19 -14.37
CA GLY A 41 2.40 9.62 -15.26
C GLY A 41 1.43 10.62 -14.63
N ASP A 42 0.33 10.91 -15.33
CA ASP A 42 -0.65 11.94 -14.93
C ASP A 42 -1.87 11.41 -14.15
N ASN A 43 -1.95 10.10 -13.89
CA ASN A 43 -3.11 9.45 -13.28
C ASN A 43 -2.68 8.50 -12.15
N ASP A 44 -2.65 9.01 -10.92
CA ASP A 44 -2.38 8.22 -9.71
C ASP A 44 -3.59 7.34 -9.37
N PRO A 45 -3.44 6.00 -9.30
CA PRO A 45 -4.52 5.13 -8.84
C PRO A 45 -4.85 5.32 -7.37
N GLU A 46 -6.12 5.14 -7.03
CA GLU A 46 -6.62 5.21 -5.66
C GLU A 46 -7.38 3.94 -5.26
N ILE A 47 -7.23 3.55 -3.99
CA ILE A 47 -7.97 2.44 -3.39
C ILE A 47 -8.63 2.94 -2.11
N ALA A 48 -9.95 2.72 -2.00
CA ALA A 48 -10.69 2.91 -0.76
C ALA A 48 -10.79 1.58 -0.01
N ASN A 49 -10.39 1.58 1.27
CA ASN A 49 -10.36 0.41 2.15
C ASN A 49 -9.55 -0.75 1.56
N SER A 50 -10.10 -1.96 1.61
CA SER A 50 -9.56 -3.12 0.89
C SER A 50 -9.95 -3.05 -0.58
N GLY A 51 -9.00 -3.34 -1.47
CA GLY A 51 -9.27 -3.31 -2.91
C GLY A 51 -8.05 -3.62 -3.74
N LYS A 52 -8.22 -3.58 -5.06
CA LYS A 52 -7.15 -3.79 -6.03
C LYS A 52 -7.19 -2.72 -7.10
N CYS A 53 -6.03 -2.34 -7.62
CA CYS A 53 -5.92 -1.53 -8.82
C CYS A 53 -4.82 -2.08 -9.74
N SER A 54 -4.96 -1.85 -11.05
CA SER A 54 -3.85 -2.09 -11.99
C SER A 54 -2.92 -0.88 -11.97
N LEU A 55 -1.62 -1.13 -11.87
CA LEU A 55 -0.56 -0.12 -11.99
C LEU A 55 0.02 -0.08 -13.41
N GLY A 56 -0.47 -0.93 -14.32
CA GLY A 56 0.07 -1.09 -15.66
C GLY A 56 1.20 -2.12 -15.74
N LYS A 57 1.98 -2.08 -16.83
CA LYS A 57 3.05 -3.06 -17.07
C LYS A 57 4.29 -2.76 -16.24
N ILE A 58 5.04 -3.79 -15.86
CA ILE A 58 6.27 -3.58 -15.07
C ILE A 58 7.28 -2.67 -15.78
N GLN A 59 7.40 -2.76 -17.11
CA GLN A 59 8.34 -1.93 -17.87
C GLN A 59 8.08 -0.42 -17.66
N SER A 60 6.81 0.01 -17.60
CA SER A 60 6.43 1.41 -17.37
C SER A 60 6.65 1.88 -15.93
N LEU A 61 6.82 0.95 -15.00
CA LEU A 61 7.03 1.25 -13.57
C LEU A 61 8.50 1.30 -13.19
N THR A 62 9.41 0.97 -14.11
CA THR A 62 10.85 0.92 -13.82
C THR A 62 11.56 2.27 -13.89
N SER A 63 10.93 3.30 -14.47
CA SER A 63 11.56 4.61 -14.67
C SER A 63 11.79 5.36 -13.36
N ASP A 64 10.80 5.33 -12.46
CA ASP A 64 10.88 6.02 -11.16
C ASP A 64 10.39 5.15 -10.01
N LYS A 65 10.56 5.67 -8.80
CA LYS A 65 10.11 5.03 -7.57
C LYS A 65 8.60 5.19 -7.42
N THR A 66 7.88 4.07 -7.33
CA THR A 66 6.46 4.09 -6.96
C THR A 66 6.33 4.33 -5.46
N VAL A 67 5.49 5.30 -5.07
CA VAL A 67 5.22 5.63 -3.67
C VAL A 67 3.74 5.46 -3.39
N THR A 68 3.38 4.65 -2.42
CA THR A 68 1.98 4.51 -1.99
C THR A 68 1.81 5.19 -0.63
N VAL A 69 0.74 5.95 -0.46
CA VAL A 69 0.41 6.60 0.83
C VAL A 69 -0.98 6.17 1.24
N SER A 70 -1.10 5.51 2.38
CA SER A 70 -2.37 5.10 2.97
C SER A 70 -2.69 5.97 4.19
N ASP A 71 -3.80 6.72 4.14
CA ASP A 71 -4.43 7.36 5.32
C ASP A 71 -5.43 6.38 5.90
N ILE A 72 -5.19 5.93 7.12
CA ILE A 72 -6.01 4.91 7.77
C ILE A 72 -6.60 5.47 9.04
N ALA A 73 -7.83 5.08 9.35
CA ALA A 73 -8.45 5.30 10.65
C ALA A 73 -9.13 4.01 11.14
N ASN A 74 -9.08 3.75 12.44
CA ASN A 74 -9.89 2.71 13.07
C ASN A 74 -10.92 3.36 14.01
N PRO A 75 -12.14 3.62 13.53
CA PRO A 75 -13.21 4.18 14.36
C PRO A 75 -13.80 3.22 15.40
N ILE A 76 -13.58 1.90 15.30
CA ILE A 76 -14.24 0.91 16.17
C ILE A 76 -13.55 0.86 17.54
N PRO A 77 -14.21 1.22 18.66
CA PRO A 77 -13.58 1.29 19.98
C PRO A 77 -13.05 -0.05 20.50
N GLN A 78 -13.65 -1.17 20.10
CA GLN A 78 -13.32 -2.51 20.58
C GLN A 78 -12.09 -3.12 19.90
N GLU A 79 -11.79 -2.69 18.68
CA GLU A 79 -10.57 -3.11 17.99
C GLU A 79 -9.41 -2.34 18.58
N ASN A 80 -8.32 -3.04 18.91
CA ASN A 80 -7.15 -2.46 19.58
C ASN A 80 -5.94 -2.37 18.67
N THR A 81 -5.97 -3.04 17.52
CA THR A 81 -4.85 -3.11 16.58
C THR A 81 -5.32 -2.72 15.19
N ILE A 82 -4.49 -1.95 14.49
CA ILE A 82 -4.68 -1.66 13.08
C ILE A 82 -3.73 -2.59 12.31
N THR A 83 -4.27 -3.50 11.51
CA THR A 83 -3.49 -4.43 10.68
C THR A 83 -3.86 -4.31 9.20
N ILE A 84 -2.85 -4.13 8.35
CA ILE A 84 -3.00 -3.95 6.90
C ILE A 84 -1.92 -4.75 6.18
N GLU A 85 -2.31 -5.40 5.10
CA GLU A 85 -1.41 -6.12 4.22
C GLU A 85 -1.47 -5.56 2.80
N TYR A 86 -0.30 -5.45 2.19
CA TYR A 86 -0.10 -4.91 0.84
C TYR A 86 0.47 -6.00 -0.04
N TYR A 87 -0.10 -6.17 -1.22
CA TYR A 87 0.20 -7.26 -2.14
C TYR A 87 0.50 -6.72 -3.54
N ILE A 88 1.38 -7.41 -4.26
CA ILE A 88 1.57 -7.25 -5.70
C ILE A 88 1.41 -8.62 -6.36
N ASN A 89 0.48 -8.73 -7.31
CA ASN A 89 0.16 -9.98 -8.03
C ASN A 89 -0.01 -11.17 -7.06
N ASN A 90 -0.83 -10.97 -6.02
CA ASN A 90 -1.13 -11.91 -4.93
C ASN A 90 0.08 -12.31 -4.05
N LYS A 91 1.26 -11.69 -4.22
CA LYS A 91 2.41 -11.89 -3.31
C LYS A 91 2.43 -10.78 -2.27
N LEU A 92 2.55 -11.17 -1.00
CA LEU A 92 2.66 -10.22 0.10
C LEU A 92 3.93 -9.39 -0.06
N LEU A 93 3.78 -8.07 -0.16
CA LEU A 93 4.87 -7.11 -0.26
C LEU A 93 5.27 -6.57 1.13
N ALA A 94 4.27 -6.15 1.91
CA ALA A 94 4.48 -5.57 3.23
C ALA A 94 3.26 -5.81 4.12
N LYS A 95 3.51 -5.88 5.43
CA LYS A 95 2.48 -5.90 6.47
C LYS A 95 2.75 -4.77 7.44
N HIS A 96 1.73 -3.97 7.70
CA HIS A 96 1.73 -2.96 8.73
C HIS A 96 0.86 -3.41 9.90
N SER A 97 1.34 -3.16 11.11
CA SER A 97 0.59 -3.40 12.34
C SER A 97 1.02 -2.38 13.40
N ASN A 98 0.04 -1.71 14.03
CA ASN A 98 0.28 -0.87 15.21
C ASN A 98 -0.91 -0.96 16.19
N PRO A 99 -0.67 -0.84 17.50
CA PRO A 99 -1.77 -0.71 18.45
C PRO A 99 -2.39 0.69 18.38
N LYS A 100 -3.70 0.80 18.61
CA LYS A 100 -4.41 2.10 18.64
C LYS A 100 -3.94 3.03 19.74
N SER A 101 -3.42 2.47 20.83
CA SER A 101 -2.77 3.24 21.90
C SER A 101 -1.56 4.03 21.39
N GLU A 102 -0.93 3.58 20.30
CA GLU A 102 0.16 4.29 19.64
C GLU A 102 -0.37 5.36 18.68
N THR A 103 -1.31 4.97 17.82
CA THR A 103 -2.12 5.87 16.99
C THR A 103 -3.35 5.14 16.46
N ASP A 104 -4.49 5.80 16.47
CA ASP A 104 -5.74 5.32 15.86
C ASP A 104 -5.91 5.77 14.40
N ARG A 105 -4.98 6.61 13.91
CA ARG A 105 -5.00 7.20 12.57
C ARG A 105 -3.62 7.27 11.91
N PRO A 106 -3.00 6.12 11.58
CA PRO A 106 -1.66 6.07 11.01
C PRO A 106 -1.64 6.48 9.53
N TYR A 107 -0.53 7.09 9.12
CA TYR A 107 -0.12 7.16 7.72
C TYR A 107 0.90 6.06 7.43
N VAL A 108 0.65 5.25 6.41
CA VAL A 108 1.60 4.22 5.95
C VAL A 108 2.09 4.59 4.55
N ILE A 109 3.41 4.78 4.43
CA ILE A 109 4.06 5.12 3.18
C ILE A 109 4.93 3.95 2.74
N LEU A 110 4.64 3.39 1.57
CA LEU A 110 5.47 2.37 0.93
C LEU A 110 6.26 3.00 -0.21
N SER A 111 7.48 2.54 -0.37
CA SER A 111 8.42 3.04 -1.35
C SER A 111 8.98 1.83 -2.08
N ILE A 112 8.50 1.63 -3.31
CA ILE A 112 8.62 0.38 -4.05
C ILE A 112 9.51 0.60 -5.27
N LYS A 113 10.52 -0.24 -5.42
CA LYS A 113 11.36 -0.28 -6.62
C LYS A 113 10.96 -1.46 -7.50
N PHE A 114 10.45 -1.16 -8.70
CA PHE A 114 10.18 -2.17 -9.71
C PHE A 114 11.40 -2.45 -10.57
N SER A 115 11.56 -3.69 -11.01
CA SER A 115 12.64 -4.10 -11.91
C SER A 115 12.21 -5.25 -12.80
N VAL A 116 12.59 -5.21 -14.08
CA VAL A 116 12.37 -6.34 -15.01
C VAL A 116 13.29 -7.51 -14.63
N LYS A 117 12.76 -8.74 -14.67
CA LYS A 117 13.51 -9.99 -14.48
C LYS A 117 14.05 -10.54 -15.79
#